data_AF-A0AAD1KST1-F1
#
_entry.id   AF-A0AAD1KST1-F1
#
_cell.length_a   1.000
_cell.length_b   1.000
_cell.length_c   1.000
_cell.angle_alpha   90.00
_cell.angle_beta   90.00
_cell.angle_gamma   90.00
#
_symmetry.space_group_name_H-M   'P 1'
#
loop_
_entity.id
_entity.type
_entity.pdbx_description
1 polymer ?
#
loop_
_entity_poly.entity_id
_entity_poly.type
_entity_poly.pdbx_seq_one_letter_code
_entity_poly.pdbx_strand_id
1 'polypeptide(L)'
;MRLRRARTPEGASANSKSRRWSAKKKQAQENVGPWPHTGSMATKGFLALVLCGVACGPVALVRSAAPASAPTTAVSTDTTHHDRRTAQIASATAVEVTTLLLTSDSEHLDNLGHLVAAKITDARLPRKPGPAPTTVTVADATVSPSDPSLWQVTVVTMGGQSGTGQAWSVPVHVDSNGKAIALRLPGQIPMPAPASAPTLDTSELRTADPAAQTSSGFLTAMLTGNTDLSRWSSPGTAFTAVDPAPCVSVKTTHVVGPDEVPTPSDRQKITVTVTVTCQPTGDESTTRTSQYGLTLVSRAGRWEVAALDQPSRLLPLAGTPVSSSPSTPGPSRSAS
;
A
#
# COMPACT_ATOMS: atom_id res chain seq x y z
N MET A 1 -44.31 -18.02 57.85
CA MET A 1 -43.47 -19.09 57.26
C MET A 1 -42.05 -18.54 57.14
N ARG A 2 -41.11 -18.77 58.07
CA ARG A 2 -40.20 -19.95 58.20
C ARG A 2 -39.73 -20.42 56.81
N LEU A 3 -38.45 -20.41 56.40
CA LEU A 3 -37.19 -20.69 57.10
C LEU A 3 -35.95 -20.29 56.25
N ARG A 4 -34.91 -19.82 56.97
CA ARG A 4 -33.46 -20.16 56.89
C ARG A 4 -32.68 -20.26 55.56
N ARG A 5 -31.64 -19.41 55.49
CA ARG A 5 -30.18 -19.74 55.59
C ARG A 5 -29.61 -20.96 54.82
N ALA A 6 -28.63 -20.62 53.96
CA ALA A 6 -27.18 -20.86 54.12
C ALA A 6 -26.47 -21.94 53.28
N ARG A 7 -25.24 -21.54 52.88
CA ARG A 7 -23.99 -22.31 52.72
C ARG A 7 -23.78 -23.16 51.45
N THR A 8 -22.78 -22.73 50.67
CA THR A 8 -21.75 -23.58 50.06
C THR A 8 -21.02 -24.43 51.13
N PRO A 9 -20.56 -25.66 50.82
CA PRO A 9 -19.20 -25.82 50.27
C PRO A 9 -18.96 -27.03 49.31
N GLU A 10 -17.87 -26.87 48.55
CA GLU A 10 -16.81 -27.83 48.17
C GLU A 10 -16.95 -29.36 48.38
N GLY A 11 -16.54 -30.12 47.35
CA GLY A 11 -16.27 -31.57 47.37
C GLY A 11 -16.34 -32.17 45.95
N ALA A 12 -15.27 -32.14 45.15
CA ALA A 12 -14.26 -33.19 45.03
C ALA A 12 -14.82 -34.58 44.66
N SER A 13 -14.63 -35.03 43.41
CA SER A 13 -14.06 -36.36 43.10
C SER A 13 -13.74 -36.51 41.61
N ALA A 14 -12.66 -37.23 41.36
CA ALA A 14 -11.93 -37.42 40.13
C ALA A 14 -12.65 -38.32 39.10
N ASN A 15 -12.28 -38.20 37.83
CA ASN A 15 -11.73 -39.37 37.13
C ASN A 15 -10.86 -39.00 35.92
N SER A 16 -9.64 -39.51 35.96
CA SER A 16 -8.59 -39.50 34.95
C SER A 16 -8.87 -40.49 33.82
N LYS A 17 -8.66 -40.10 32.56
CA LYS A 17 -8.24 -41.04 31.51
C LYS A 17 -7.21 -40.41 30.58
N SER A 18 -5.95 -40.67 30.92
CA SER A 18 -4.80 -40.65 30.04
C SER A 18 -4.95 -41.67 28.90
N ARG A 19 -4.63 -41.29 27.67
CA ARG A 19 -4.14 -42.22 26.65
C ARG A 19 -2.91 -41.66 25.95
N ARG A 20 -1.82 -42.41 26.13
CA ARG A 20 -0.45 -42.22 25.66
C ARG A 20 -0.16 -43.40 24.73
N TRP A 21 0.38 -43.14 23.54
CA TRP A 21 1.18 -44.04 22.66
C TRP A 21 1.09 -43.52 21.22
N SER A 22 2.12 -43.53 20.37
CA SER A 22 3.52 -43.96 20.49
C SER A 22 4.34 -43.33 19.36
N ALA A 23 5.58 -42.97 19.68
CA ALA A 23 6.61 -42.65 18.71
C ALA A 23 7.05 -43.92 17.96
N LYS A 24 7.37 -43.79 16.67
CA LYS A 24 8.13 -44.81 15.93
C LYS A 24 9.20 -44.12 15.06
N LYS A 25 10.44 -44.16 15.57
CA LYS A 25 11.65 -44.03 14.75
C LYS A 25 11.84 -45.32 13.96
N LYS A 26 12.28 -45.21 12.71
CA LYS A 26 13.12 -46.23 12.05
C LYS A 26 14.30 -45.51 11.40
N GLN A 27 15.49 -45.93 11.82
CA GLN A 27 16.78 -45.64 11.18
C GLN A 27 17.14 -46.78 10.21
N ALA A 28 18.14 -46.46 9.37
CA ALA A 28 19.05 -47.32 8.61
C ALA A 28 18.53 -47.89 7.28
N GLN A 29 19.20 -47.55 6.17
CA GLN A 29 20.42 -48.27 5.78
C GLN A 29 21.20 -47.52 4.70
N GLU A 30 22.53 -47.51 4.85
CA GLU A 30 23.51 -47.18 3.82
C GLU A 30 23.38 -48.10 2.59
N ASN A 31 23.69 -47.58 1.40
CA ASN A 31 24.45 -48.38 0.45
C ASN A 31 25.31 -47.52 -0.47
N VAL A 32 26.53 -48.03 -0.62
CA VAL A 32 27.69 -47.55 -1.35
C VAL A 32 27.47 -47.69 -2.87
N GLY A 33 28.10 -46.81 -3.66
CA GLY A 33 28.02 -46.77 -5.13
C GLY A 33 28.53 -48.03 -5.83
N PRO A 34 28.42 -48.09 -7.18
CA PRO A 34 29.57 -47.70 -7.99
C PRO A 34 29.21 -46.99 -9.33
N TRP A 35 30.14 -46.17 -9.82
CA TRP A 35 30.16 -45.64 -11.20
C TRP A 35 30.40 -46.77 -12.23
N PRO A 36 30.01 -46.56 -13.50
CA PRO A 36 31.03 -46.20 -14.51
C PRO A 36 30.55 -45.13 -15.54
N HIS A 37 31.39 -44.14 -15.88
CA HIS A 37 32.04 -43.91 -17.21
C HIS A 37 31.09 -43.49 -18.37
N THR A 38 31.36 -42.59 -19.32
CA THR A 38 32.50 -41.72 -19.71
C THR A 38 32.04 -40.89 -20.94
N GLY A 39 32.67 -39.73 -21.18
CA GLY A 39 32.75 -39.04 -22.50
C GLY A 39 32.70 -37.52 -22.34
N SER A 40 33.77 -36.80 -21.98
CA SER A 40 35.01 -36.50 -22.74
C SER A 40 34.77 -35.88 -24.12
N MET A 41 35.27 -34.65 -24.29
CA MET A 41 35.77 -33.95 -25.50
C MET A 41 35.34 -32.47 -25.41
N ALA A 42 36.15 -31.45 -25.68
CA ALA A 42 37.59 -31.30 -25.78
C ALA A 42 37.85 -29.78 -25.82
N THR A 43 38.67 -29.30 -24.88
CA THR A 43 39.34 -28.00 -24.92
C THR A 43 40.20 -27.89 -26.19
N LYS A 44 39.91 -26.92 -27.08
CA LYS A 44 40.84 -26.42 -28.12
C LYS A 44 40.24 -25.19 -28.81
N GLY A 45 40.60 -24.00 -28.35
CA GLY A 45 40.19 -22.76 -29.02
C GLY A 45 40.79 -21.46 -28.46
N PHE A 46 41.86 -21.53 -27.66
CA PHE A 46 42.43 -20.34 -27.00
C PHE A 46 43.91 -20.07 -27.35
N LEU A 47 44.42 -20.59 -28.47
CA LEU A 47 45.84 -20.38 -28.79
C LEU A 47 46.13 -20.29 -30.30
N ALA A 48 45.33 -19.52 -31.03
CA ALA A 48 45.56 -19.27 -32.47
C ALA A 48 45.12 -17.87 -32.96
N LEU A 49 45.07 -16.86 -32.07
CA LEU A 49 44.81 -15.46 -32.48
C LEU A 49 45.69 -14.45 -31.71
N VAL A 50 46.91 -14.86 -31.34
CA VAL A 50 47.88 -13.98 -30.62
C VAL A 50 49.22 -13.83 -31.37
N LEU A 51 49.38 -14.41 -32.57
CA LEU A 51 50.65 -14.39 -33.33
C LEU A 51 50.47 -14.08 -34.82
N CYS A 52 49.68 -13.04 -35.15
CA CYS A 52 49.72 -12.40 -36.47
C CYS A 52 49.55 -10.88 -36.32
N GLY A 53 50.38 -10.29 -35.47
CA GLY A 53 50.65 -8.87 -35.53
C GLY A 53 51.64 -8.58 -36.67
N VAL A 54 51.54 -7.36 -37.20
CA VAL A 54 52.60 -6.65 -37.92
C VAL A 54 52.69 -6.94 -39.43
N ALA A 55 51.70 -6.46 -40.18
CA ALA A 55 51.92 -5.75 -41.44
C ALA A 55 50.68 -4.91 -41.78
N CYS A 56 50.86 -3.66 -42.22
CA CYS A 56 49.84 -2.68 -42.63
C CYS A 56 49.10 -1.88 -41.53
N GLY A 57 49.83 -1.04 -40.78
CA GLY A 57 49.39 0.35 -40.61
C GLY A 57 49.99 1.17 -41.76
N PRO A 58 49.28 2.10 -42.44
CA PRO A 58 48.31 3.04 -41.86
C PRO A 58 47.08 3.31 -42.76
N VAL A 59 45.90 2.79 -42.42
CA VAL A 59 44.61 3.29 -43.00
C VAL A 59 43.58 3.63 -41.90
N ALA A 60 43.94 3.45 -40.62
CA ALA A 60 43.03 3.68 -39.50
C ALA A 60 42.94 5.14 -39.01
N LEU A 61 43.50 6.12 -39.74
CA LEU A 61 43.49 7.54 -39.35
C LEU A 61 42.64 8.46 -40.25
N VAL A 62 41.85 7.91 -41.18
CA VAL A 62 40.97 8.71 -42.07
C VAL A 62 39.49 8.33 -41.94
N ARG A 63 39.08 7.64 -40.87
CA ARG A 63 37.63 7.38 -40.61
C ARG A 63 37.13 7.86 -39.24
N SER A 64 37.82 8.80 -38.62
CA SER A 64 37.39 9.51 -37.42
C SER A 64 36.88 10.93 -37.75
N ALA A 65 36.01 11.01 -38.75
CA ALA A 65 35.17 12.17 -39.05
C ALA A 65 33.80 11.68 -39.56
N ALA A 66 33.18 10.78 -38.79
CA ALA A 66 31.72 10.71 -38.82
C ALA A 66 31.23 11.91 -37.98
N PRO A 67 30.25 12.69 -38.45
CA PRO A 67 29.62 13.68 -37.58
C PRO A 67 29.17 12.91 -36.35
N ALA A 68 29.58 13.39 -35.17
CA ALA A 68 28.95 12.96 -33.94
C ALA A 68 27.45 13.08 -34.20
N SER A 69 26.74 11.95 -34.18
CA SER A 69 25.30 11.99 -34.00
C SER A 69 25.13 12.85 -32.76
N ALA A 70 24.70 14.10 -32.96
CA ALA A 70 24.22 14.92 -31.88
C ALA A 70 23.30 13.99 -31.07
N PRO A 71 23.37 13.97 -29.73
CA PRO A 71 22.38 13.23 -28.97
C PRO A 71 21.05 13.69 -29.55
N THR A 72 20.37 12.77 -30.26
CA THR A 72 18.97 12.95 -30.58
C THR A 72 18.42 13.26 -29.22
N THR A 73 18.04 14.52 -29.02
CA THR A 73 17.27 14.91 -27.88
C THR A 73 16.11 13.96 -27.98
N ALA A 74 16.15 12.90 -27.17
CA ALA A 74 15.01 12.04 -27.00
C ALA A 74 13.99 13.05 -26.55
N VAL A 75 13.09 13.42 -27.45
CA VAL A 75 11.84 14.02 -27.06
C VAL A 75 11.36 12.99 -26.06
N SER A 76 11.45 13.31 -24.77
CA SER A 76 10.66 12.64 -23.76
C SER A 76 9.24 12.94 -24.20
N THR A 77 8.76 12.14 -25.15
CA THR A 77 7.42 12.26 -25.64
C THR A 77 6.54 12.05 -24.43
N ASP A 78 5.43 12.75 -24.46
CA ASP A 78 4.37 12.81 -23.48
C ASP A 78 3.68 11.43 -23.26
N THR A 79 4.38 10.32 -23.51
CA THR A 79 3.93 8.94 -23.41
C THR A 79 3.36 8.67 -22.04
N THR A 80 3.98 9.19 -20.97
CA THR A 80 3.44 9.01 -19.60
C THR A 80 2.12 9.77 -19.38
N HIS A 81 1.88 10.91 -20.02
CA HIS A 81 0.61 11.61 -19.93
C HIS A 81 -0.44 10.97 -20.83
N HIS A 82 -0.07 10.55 -22.03
CA HIS A 82 -0.94 9.81 -22.94
C HIS A 82 -1.44 8.52 -22.28
N ASP A 83 -0.53 7.72 -21.72
CA ASP A 83 -0.87 6.46 -21.03
C ASP A 83 -1.77 6.70 -19.82
N ARG A 84 -1.50 7.74 -19.01
CA ARG A 84 -2.37 8.12 -17.89
C ARG A 84 -3.76 8.54 -18.37
N ARG A 85 -3.84 9.31 -19.45
CA ARG A 85 -5.11 9.76 -20.02
C ARG A 85 -5.91 8.58 -20.55
N THR A 86 -5.29 7.68 -21.29
CA THR A 86 -5.93 6.48 -21.85
C THR A 86 -6.38 5.54 -20.71
N ALA A 87 -5.58 5.38 -19.66
CA ALA A 87 -5.96 4.64 -18.46
C ALA A 87 -7.19 5.26 -17.75
N GLN A 88 -7.25 6.59 -17.65
CA GLN A 88 -8.39 7.31 -17.07
C GLN A 88 -9.67 7.12 -17.90
N ILE A 89 -9.56 7.19 -19.22
CA ILE A 89 -10.69 6.95 -20.13
C ILE A 89 -11.19 5.51 -19.96
N ALA A 90 -10.29 4.52 -19.99
CA ALA A 90 -10.66 3.12 -19.77
C ALA A 90 -11.33 2.90 -18.41
N SER A 91 -10.78 3.53 -17.37
CA SER A 91 -11.31 3.51 -16.00
C SER A 91 -12.72 4.09 -15.92
N ALA A 92 -12.96 5.24 -16.55
CA ALA A 92 -14.27 5.89 -16.57
C ALA A 92 -15.33 5.02 -17.26
N THR A 93 -15.00 4.46 -18.44
CA THR A 93 -15.89 3.53 -19.16
C THR A 93 -16.18 2.29 -18.33
N ALA A 94 -15.19 1.74 -17.62
CA ALA A 94 -15.39 0.58 -16.76
C ALA A 94 -16.31 0.87 -15.55
N VAL A 95 -16.18 2.06 -14.94
CA VAL A 95 -17.08 2.52 -13.87
C VAL A 95 -18.49 2.71 -14.40
N GLU A 96 -18.65 3.33 -15.56
CA GLU A 96 -19.95 3.59 -16.18
C GLU A 96 -20.69 2.29 -16.50
N VAL A 97 -20.05 1.36 -17.22
CA VAL A 97 -20.69 0.09 -17.62
C VAL A 97 -21.00 -0.78 -16.42
N THR A 98 -20.15 -0.79 -15.38
CA THR A 98 -20.40 -1.52 -14.13
C THR A 98 -21.55 -0.91 -13.35
N THR A 99 -21.60 0.43 -13.24
CA THR A 99 -22.71 1.12 -12.59
C THR A 99 -24.01 0.83 -13.31
N LEU A 100 -24.02 0.97 -14.64
CA LEU A 100 -25.21 0.72 -15.45
C LEU A 100 -25.66 -0.74 -15.35
N LEU A 101 -24.74 -1.71 -15.42
CA LEU A 101 -25.07 -3.12 -15.21
C LEU A 101 -25.78 -3.35 -13.86
N LEU A 102 -25.29 -2.70 -12.80
CA LEU A 102 -25.79 -2.88 -11.44
C LEU A 102 -27.09 -2.12 -11.16
N THR A 103 -27.36 -1.03 -11.87
CA THR A 103 -28.58 -0.23 -11.67
C THR A 103 -29.65 -0.44 -12.73
N SER A 104 -29.37 -1.19 -13.79
CA SER A 104 -30.33 -1.47 -14.86
C SER A 104 -31.26 -2.64 -14.52
N ASP A 105 -32.41 -2.64 -15.18
CA ASP A 105 -33.38 -3.73 -15.18
C ASP A 105 -33.54 -4.33 -16.57
N SER A 106 -34.47 -5.27 -16.71
CA SER A 106 -34.74 -5.96 -17.99
C SER A 106 -35.24 -5.06 -19.12
N GLU A 107 -35.78 -3.86 -18.83
CA GLU A 107 -36.31 -2.94 -19.85
C GLU A 107 -35.23 -2.02 -20.43
N HIS A 108 -34.09 -1.87 -19.73
CA HIS A 108 -33.02 -0.93 -20.08
C HIS A 108 -31.75 -1.60 -20.64
N LEU A 109 -31.86 -2.85 -21.10
CA LEU A 109 -30.72 -3.61 -21.63
C LEU A 109 -30.07 -2.95 -22.86
N ASP A 110 -30.84 -2.24 -23.68
CA ASP A 110 -30.34 -1.55 -24.87
C ASP A 110 -29.31 -0.46 -24.53
N ASN A 111 -29.48 0.23 -23.39
CA ASN A 111 -28.52 1.22 -22.92
C ASN A 111 -27.14 0.61 -22.65
N LEU A 112 -27.10 -0.63 -22.17
CA LEU A 112 -25.88 -1.39 -21.94
C LEU A 112 -25.25 -1.87 -23.26
N GLY A 113 -26.07 -2.14 -24.27
CA GLY A 113 -25.63 -2.50 -25.62
C GLY A 113 -24.84 -1.40 -26.32
N HIS A 114 -25.05 -0.13 -25.97
CA HIS A 114 -24.26 0.98 -26.50
C HIS A 114 -22.86 1.10 -25.88
N LEU A 115 -22.65 0.53 -24.70
CA LEU A 115 -21.39 0.60 -23.96
C LEU A 115 -20.53 -0.67 -24.12
N VAL A 116 -21.09 -1.72 -24.73
CA VAL A 116 -20.46 -3.04 -24.86
C VAL A 116 -20.39 -3.48 -26.32
N ALA A 117 -19.20 -3.84 -26.79
CA ALA A 117 -18.98 -4.28 -28.16
C ALA A 117 -19.58 -5.66 -28.45
N ALA A 118 -19.54 -6.59 -27.48
CA ALA A 118 -20.15 -7.90 -27.63
C ALA A 118 -21.67 -7.78 -27.74
N LYS A 119 -22.25 -8.40 -28.77
CA LYS A 119 -23.70 -8.52 -28.89
C LYS A 119 -24.24 -9.30 -27.69
N ILE A 120 -25.18 -8.68 -26.98
CA ILE A 120 -25.83 -9.27 -25.83
C ILE A 120 -27.05 -10.07 -26.32
N THR A 121 -26.86 -11.34 -26.70
CA THR A 121 -27.96 -12.14 -27.29
C THR A 121 -28.81 -12.87 -26.25
N ASP A 122 -28.39 -12.94 -24.99
CA ASP A 122 -29.08 -13.72 -23.95
C ASP A 122 -28.96 -13.13 -22.53
N ALA A 123 -28.67 -11.84 -22.38
CA ALA A 123 -28.61 -11.27 -21.03
C ALA A 123 -29.97 -11.36 -20.33
N ARG A 124 -29.89 -11.67 -19.04
CA ARG A 124 -31.02 -11.61 -18.12
C ARG A 124 -30.62 -10.64 -17.02
N LEU A 125 -31.21 -9.45 -17.05
CA LEU A 125 -31.12 -8.51 -15.95
C LEU A 125 -32.27 -8.78 -14.95
N PRO A 126 -32.10 -8.40 -13.68
CA PRO A 126 -33.18 -8.42 -12.71
C PRO A 126 -34.41 -7.63 -13.21
N ARG A 127 -35.62 -8.11 -12.89
CA ARG A 127 -36.86 -7.39 -13.22
C ARG A 127 -37.03 -6.08 -12.43
N LYS A 128 -36.38 -5.98 -11.28
CA LYS A 128 -36.31 -4.77 -10.47
C LYS A 128 -34.83 -4.49 -10.20
N PRO A 129 -34.35 -3.26 -10.44
CA PRO A 129 -32.99 -2.93 -10.11
C PRO A 129 -32.82 -2.98 -8.59
N GLY A 130 -31.70 -3.52 -8.13
CA GLY A 130 -31.37 -3.49 -6.71
C GLY A 130 -30.96 -2.07 -6.27
N PRO A 131 -30.78 -1.85 -4.96
CA PRO A 131 -30.29 -0.56 -4.48
C PRO A 131 -28.89 -0.31 -5.03
N ALA A 132 -28.69 0.87 -5.63
CA ALA A 132 -27.43 1.26 -6.25
C ALA A 132 -26.26 1.17 -5.26
N PRO A 133 -25.04 0.83 -5.72
CA PRO A 133 -23.85 0.88 -4.87
C PRO A 133 -23.63 2.30 -4.36
N THR A 134 -23.21 2.44 -3.10
CA THR A 134 -22.84 3.73 -2.52
C THR A 134 -21.46 4.19 -2.98
N THR A 135 -20.65 3.27 -3.50
CA THR A 135 -19.29 3.55 -3.98
C THR A 135 -18.96 2.64 -5.15
N VAL A 136 -18.38 3.22 -6.20
CA VAL A 136 -17.84 2.51 -7.36
C VAL A 136 -16.47 3.12 -7.65
N THR A 137 -15.41 2.32 -7.54
CA THR A 137 -14.02 2.79 -7.69
C THR A 137 -13.22 1.84 -8.56
N VAL A 138 -12.19 2.36 -9.22
CA VAL A 138 -11.22 1.53 -9.94
C VAL A 138 -10.11 1.12 -8.97
N ALA A 139 -9.90 -0.18 -8.82
CA ALA A 139 -8.82 -0.74 -8.01
C ALA A 139 -7.53 -0.93 -8.82
N ASP A 140 -7.66 -1.27 -10.11
CA ASP A 140 -6.52 -1.44 -11.01
C ASP A 140 -6.95 -1.20 -12.46
N ALA A 141 -6.01 -0.73 -13.29
CA ALA A 141 -6.16 -0.61 -14.73
C ALA A 141 -4.85 -1.00 -15.40
N THR A 142 -4.83 -2.21 -15.95
CA THR A 142 -3.63 -2.79 -16.57
C THR A 142 -3.80 -2.81 -18.09
N VAL A 143 -2.84 -2.25 -18.82
CA VAL A 143 -2.78 -2.34 -20.29
C VAL A 143 -2.33 -3.73 -20.73
N SER A 144 -2.89 -4.23 -21.84
CA SER A 144 -2.47 -5.50 -22.41
C SER A 144 -1.04 -5.40 -22.98
N PRO A 145 -0.13 -6.31 -22.63
CA PRO A 145 1.21 -6.34 -23.21
C PRO A 145 1.22 -6.57 -24.73
N SER A 146 0.16 -7.20 -25.26
CA SER A 146 0.06 -7.52 -26.69
C SER A 146 -0.57 -6.40 -27.51
N ASP A 147 -1.31 -5.48 -26.89
CA ASP A 147 -2.05 -4.43 -27.58
C ASP A 147 -2.29 -3.22 -26.66
N PRO A 148 -1.67 -2.06 -26.92
CA PRO A 148 -1.78 -0.88 -26.07
C PRO A 148 -3.19 -0.24 -26.08
N SER A 149 -4.06 -0.63 -27.01
CA SER A 149 -5.46 -0.19 -27.05
C SER A 149 -6.35 -0.98 -26.09
N LEU A 150 -5.90 -2.14 -25.59
CA LEU A 150 -6.68 -3.02 -24.75
C LEU A 150 -6.29 -2.87 -23.28
N TRP A 151 -7.29 -2.68 -22.44
CA TRP A 151 -7.16 -2.48 -21.01
C TRP A 151 -7.99 -3.52 -20.26
N GLN A 152 -7.42 -4.04 -19.19
CA GLN A 152 -8.15 -4.81 -18.20
C GLN A 152 -8.32 -3.93 -16.95
N VAL A 153 -9.55 -3.51 -16.69
CA VAL A 153 -9.89 -2.69 -15.53
C VAL A 153 -10.55 -3.55 -14.46
N THR A 154 -10.16 -3.35 -13.21
CA THR A 154 -10.79 -3.94 -12.03
C THR A 154 -11.58 -2.86 -11.30
N VAL A 155 -12.89 -3.04 -11.21
CA VAL A 155 -13.81 -2.12 -10.52
C VAL A 155 -14.28 -2.75 -9.22
N VAL A 156 -14.25 -1.99 -8.13
CA VAL A 156 -14.76 -2.38 -6.82
C VAL A 156 -16.03 -1.59 -6.53
N THR A 157 -17.07 -2.28 -6.09
CA THR A 157 -18.35 -1.70 -5.70
C THR A 157 -18.68 -2.02 -4.26
N MET A 158 -19.21 -1.06 -3.50
CA MET A 158 -19.61 -1.22 -2.09
C MET A 158 -20.99 -0.61 -1.84
N GLY A 159 -21.70 -1.13 -0.84
CA GLY A 159 -23.03 -0.68 -0.47
C GLY A 159 -24.12 -1.12 -1.45
N GLY A 160 -25.36 -0.79 -1.12
CA GLY A 160 -26.52 -1.24 -1.89
C GLY A 160 -26.52 -2.75 -2.07
N GLN A 161 -26.73 -3.21 -3.30
CA GLN A 161 -26.67 -4.62 -3.68
C GLN A 161 -25.27 -5.26 -3.61
N SER A 162 -24.21 -4.46 -3.55
CA SER A 162 -22.83 -4.96 -3.42
C SER A 162 -22.39 -5.20 -1.98
N GLY A 163 -23.20 -4.82 -0.98
CA GLY A 163 -22.95 -5.11 0.43
C GLY A 163 -21.57 -4.64 0.90
N THR A 164 -20.76 -5.57 1.42
CA THR A 164 -19.42 -5.29 1.96
C THR A 164 -18.34 -5.11 0.89
N GLY A 165 -18.64 -5.38 -0.38
CA GLY A 165 -17.67 -5.25 -1.47
C GLY A 165 -17.79 -6.34 -2.51
N GLN A 166 -17.79 -5.96 -3.79
CA GLN A 166 -17.68 -6.86 -4.93
C GLN A 166 -16.62 -6.32 -5.90
N ALA A 167 -15.93 -7.22 -6.60
CA ALA A 167 -14.95 -6.86 -7.62
C ALA A 167 -15.41 -7.36 -9.00
N TRP A 168 -15.14 -6.55 -10.02
CA TRP A 168 -15.58 -6.75 -11.39
C TRP A 168 -14.42 -6.55 -12.35
N SER A 169 -14.26 -7.48 -13.30
CA SER A 169 -13.33 -7.40 -14.41
C SER A 169 -14.04 -6.82 -15.63
N VAL A 170 -13.53 -5.71 -16.15
CA VAL A 170 -14.03 -5.04 -17.35
C VAL A 170 -12.92 -4.88 -18.37
N PRO A 171 -12.91 -5.67 -19.45
CA PRO A 171 -12.00 -5.42 -20.56
C PRO A 171 -12.52 -4.25 -21.41
N VAL A 172 -11.66 -3.27 -21.67
CA VAL A 172 -11.99 -2.03 -22.38
C VAL A 172 -11.03 -1.84 -23.54
N HIS A 173 -11.54 -1.46 -24.70
CA HIS A 173 -10.73 -0.99 -25.81
C HIS A 173 -10.82 0.53 -25.88
N VAL A 174 -9.67 1.21 -25.97
CA VAL A 174 -9.57 2.66 -26.17
C VAL A 174 -8.91 2.93 -27.52
N ASP A 175 -9.62 3.63 -28.41
CA ASP A 175 -9.10 3.97 -29.74
C ASP A 175 -8.13 5.17 -29.70
N SER A 176 -7.46 5.43 -30.82
CA SER A 176 -6.53 6.55 -30.97
C SER A 176 -7.16 7.93 -30.83
N ASN A 177 -8.49 8.04 -30.91
CA ASN A 177 -9.25 9.27 -30.74
C ASN A 177 -9.68 9.48 -29.27
N GLY A 178 -9.36 8.55 -28.37
CA GLY A 178 -9.76 8.58 -26.97
C GLY A 178 -11.21 8.18 -26.74
N LYS A 179 -11.83 7.45 -27.67
CA LYS A 179 -13.14 6.81 -27.45
C LYS A 179 -12.91 5.42 -26.86
N ALA A 180 -13.77 5.01 -25.95
CA ALA A 180 -13.65 3.72 -25.29
C ALA A 180 -14.95 2.93 -25.33
N ILE A 181 -14.82 1.61 -25.34
CA ILE A 181 -15.94 0.67 -25.31
C ILE A 181 -15.53 -0.56 -24.50
N ALA A 182 -16.44 -1.07 -23.67
CA ALA A 182 -16.21 -2.34 -23.00
C ALA A 182 -16.33 -3.48 -24.03
N LEU A 183 -15.40 -4.44 -24.02
CA LEU A 183 -15.43 -5.53 -24.99
C LEU A 183 -16.52 -6.55 -24.69
N ARG A 184 -16.88 -6.70 -23.41
CA ARG A 184 -17.94 -7.58 -22.91
C ARG A 184 -18.51 -7.01 -21.61
N LEU A 185 -19.61 -7.59 -21.14
CA LEU A 185 -20.21 -7.26 -19.86
C LEU A 185 -19.20 -7.46 -18.70
N PRO A 186 -19.27 -6.60 -17.65
CA PRO A 186 -18.50 -6.80 -16.42
C PRO A 186 -18.71 -8.20 -15.84
N GLY A 187 -17.60 -8.91 -15.62
CA GLY A 187 -17.62 -10.22 -14.99
C GLY A 187 -17.22 -10.10 -13.53
N GLN A 188 -17.98 -10.70 -12.61
CA GLN A 188 -17.62 -10.73 -11.21
C GLN A 188 -16.36 -11.58 -10.99
N ILE A 189 -15.41 -11.07 -10.21
CA ILE A 189 -14.17 -11.77 -9.83
C ILE A 189 -13.99 -11.77 -8.31
N PRO A 190 -13.11 -12.62 -7.75
CA PRO A 190 -12.72 -12.52 -6.36
C PRO A 190 -12.15 -11.13 -6.03
N MET A 191 -12.43 -10.63 -4.82
CA MET A 191 -11.84 -9.37 -4.34
C MET A 191 -10.31 -9.49 -4.34
N PRO A 192 -9.57 -8.53 -4.93
CA PRO A 192 -8.10 -8.54 -4.88
C PRO A 192 -7.60 -8.59 -3.44
N ALA A 193 -6.65 -9.49 -3.16
CA ALA A 193 -6.06 -9.60 -1.84
C ALA A 193 -5.21 -8.35 -1.53
N PRO A 194 -5.24 -7.85 -0.28
CA PRO A 194 -4.33 -6.80 0.13
C PRO A 194 -2.87 -7.30 0.06
N ALA A 195 -1.94 -6.37 -0.15
CA ALA A 195 -0.52 -6.67 -0.10
C ALA A 195 -0.11 -7.18 1.29
N SER A 196 0.91 -8.04 1.34
CA SER A 196 1.56 -8.40 2.60
C SER A 196 2.20 -7.17 3.23
N ALA A 197 1.91 -6.95 4.52
CA ALA A 197 2.55 -5.88 5.26
C ALA A 197 4.03 -6.22 5.52
N PRO A 198 4.95 -5.24 5.44
CA PRO A 198 6.30 -5.43 5.96
C PRO A 198 6.26 -5.65 7.47
N THR A 199 7.24 -6.39 8.00
CA THR A 199 7.44 -6.48 9.45
C THR A 199 7.85 -5.10 9.98
N LEU A 200 7.17 -4.64 11.02
CA LEU A 200 7.51 -3.42 11.73
C LEU A 200 8.12 -3.82 13.08
N ASP A 201 9.36 -3.40 13.33
CA ASP A 201 10.02 -3.57 14.62
C ASP A 201 9.52 -2.47 15.57
N THR A 202 8.48 -2.79 16.35
CA THR A 202 7.88 -1.87 17.32
C THR A 202 7.54 -2.60 18.62
N SER A 203 7.71 -1.90 19.73
CA SER A 203 7.35 -2.36 21.08
C SER A 203 6.30 -1.46 21.72
N GLU A 204 5.45 -2.06 22.56
CA GLU A 204 4.47 -1.32 23.37
C GLU A 204 5.17 -0.51 24.47
N LEU A 205 4.91 0.80 24.49
CA LEU A 205 5.35 1.70 25.54
C LEU A 205 4.43 1.59 26.75
N ARG A 206 5.01 1.69 27.95
CA ARG A 206 4.20 1.77 29.18
C ARG A 206 3.40 3.07 29.18
N THR A 207 2.17 3.04 29.70
CA THR A 207 1.34 4.25 29.82
C THR A 207 1.98 5.36 30.66
N ALA A 208 2.88 4.99 31.59
CA ALA A 208 3.64 5.93 32.42
C ALA A 208 4.89 6.49 31.70
N ASP A 209 5.22 6.02 30.50
CA ASP A 209 6.34 6.55 29.72
C ASP A 209 6.06 8.01 29.33
N PRO A 210 7.01 8.94 29.52
CA PRO A 210 6.83 10.34 29.16
C PRO A 210 6.45 10.56 27.68
N ALA A 211 6.91 9.71 26.76
CA ALA A 211 6.53 9.76 25.35
C ALA A 211 5.07 9.36 25.14
N ALA A 212 4.61 8.31 25.84
CA ALA A 212 3.22 7.87 25.80
C ALA A 212 2.25 8.91 26.40
N GLN A 213 2.65 9.57 27.49
CA GLN A 213 1.87 10.63 28.12
C GLN A 213 1.75 11.87 27.22
N THR A 214 2.86 12.31 26.62
CA THR A 214 2.88 13.43 25.68
C THR A 214 1.98 13.17 24.48
N SER A 215 2.11 11.99 23.89
CA SER A 215 1.32 11.55 22.73
C SER A 215 -0.18 11.49 23.03
N SER A 216 -0.55 10.92 24.17
CA SER A 216 -1.94 10.82 24.61
C SER A 216 -2.55 12.19 24.86
N GLY A 217 -1.81 13.06 25.56
CA GLY A 217 -2.27 14.41 25.87
C GLY A 217 -2.47 15.28 24.64
N PHE A 218 -1.55 15.18 23.66
CA PHE A 218 -1.66 15.86 22.38
C PHE A 218 -2.92 15.43 21.61
N LEU A 219 -3.13 14.12 21.44
CA LEU A 219 -4.27 13.60 20.67
C LEU A 219 -5.62 13.88 21.34
N THR A 220 -5.68 13.82 22.68
CA THR A 220 -6.88 14.24 23.41
C THR A 220 -7.20 15.70 23.12
N ALA A 221 -6.24 16.61 23.27
CA ALA A 221 -6.47 18.03 23.00
C ALA A 221 -6.88 18.28 21.53
N MET A 222 -6.22 17.60 20.59
CA MET A 222 -6.49 17.75 19.15
C MET A 222 -7.91 17.31 18.77
N LEU A 223 -8.36 16.17 19.29
CA LEU A 223 -9.62 15.54 18.87
C LEU A 223 -10.84 16.00 19.69
N THR A 224 -10.65 16.59 20.87
CA THR A 224 -11.74 17.23 21.62
C THR A 224 -11.88 18.73 21.34
N GLY A 225 -11.09 19.28 20.41
CA GLY A 225 -11.13 20.69 20.06
C GLY A 225 -10.52 21.63 21.10
N ASN A 226 -9.71 21.11 22.04
CA ASN A 226 -9.10 21.93 23.10
C ASN A 226 -7.90 22.74 22.55
N THR A 227 -7.79 24.01 22.93
CA THR A 227 -6.73 24.93 22.51
C THR A 227 -5.38 24.70 23.20
N ASP A 228 -5.32 23.83 24.20
CA ASP A 228 -4.12 23.44 24.94
C ASP A 228 -3.11 22.55 24.17
N LEU A 229 -3.04 22.66 22.83
CA LEU A 229 -2.09 21.90 22.01
C LEU A 229 -0.65 22.38 22.16
N SER A 230 -0.45 23.67 22.42
CA SER A 230 0.87 24.30 22.47
C SER A 230 1.78 23.68 23.53
N ARG A 231 1.23 23.22 24.66
CA ARG A 231 1.98 22.57 25.75
C ARG A 231 2.62 21.23 25.36
N TRP A 232 2.04 20.57 24.36
CA TRP A 232 2.48 19.26 23.87
C TRP A 232 3.29 19.38 22.59
N SER A 233 3.32 20.57 21.99
CA SER A 233 3.83 20.80 20.65
C SER A 233 5.22 21.39 20.72
N SER A 234 6.09 20.97 19.81
CA SER A 234 7.43 21.52 19.69
C SER A 234 7.36 22.98 19.26
N PRO A 235 8.26 23.87 19.73
CA PRO A 235 8.32 25.23 19.24
C PRO A 235 8.43 25.31 17.72
N GLY A 236 7.71 26.24 17.12
CA GLY A 236 7.71 26.43 15.66
C GLY A 236 6.80 25.47 14.91
N THR A 237 6.08 24.57 15.58
CA THR A 237 4.96 23.84 14.97
C THR A 237 3.66 24.63 15.12
N ALA A 238 2.77 24.50 14.13
CA ALA A 238 1.46 25.13 14.11
C ALA A 238 0.39 24.05 14.00
N PHE A 239 0.14 23.34 15.11
CA PHE A 239 -0.97 22.40 15.19
C PHE A 239 -2.25 23.13 15.55
N THR A 240 -3.33 22.76 14.88
CA THR A 240 -4.69 23.25 15.16
C THR A 240 -5.54 22.07 15.60
N ALA A 241 -6.37 22.27 16.62
CA ALA A 241 -7.33 21.26 17.03
C ALA A 241 -8.40 21.09 15.94
N VAL A 242 -9.00 19.91 15.85
CA VAL A 242 -10.04 19.65 14.85
C VAL A 242 -11.31 20.42 15.25
N ASP A 243 -11.86 21.19 14.32
CA ASP A 243 -13.07 22.01 14.50
C ASP A 243 -14.06 21.74 13.34
N PRO A 244 -15.31 21.33 13.63
CA PRO A 244 -15.86 21.02 14.96
C PRO A 244 -15.19 19.81 15.61
N ALA A 245 -15.15 19.80 16.95
CA ALA A 245 -14.55 18.71 17.72
C ALA A 245 -15.20 17.35 17.34
N PRO A 246 -14.45 16.40 16.77
CA PRO A 246 -15.01 15.13 16.32
C PRO A 246 -15.34 14.18 17.48
N CYS A 247 -14.74 14.40 18.66
CA CYS A 247 -14.86 13.51 19.81
C CYS A 247 -15.24 14.29 21.07
N VAL A 248 -16.21 13.76 21.83
CA VAL A 248 -16.56 14.26 23.18
C VAL A 248 -15.49 13.80 24.18
N SER A 249 -15.01 12.57 24.03
CA SER A 249 -13.98 11.98 24.87
C SER A 249 -13.01 11.14 24.05
N VAL A 250 -11.76 11.05 24.50
CA VAL A 250 -10.68 10.32 23.86
C VAL A 250 -9.94 9.50 24.91
N LYS A 251 -9.70 8.22 24.61
CA LYS A 251 -8.93 7.30 25.44
C LYS A 251 -7.82 6.66 24.61
N THR A 252 -6.57 6.87 25.00
CA THR A 252 -5.45 6.10 24.44
C THR A 252 -5.52 4.65 24.93
N THR A 253 -5.44 3.70 24.01
CA THR A 253 -5.45 2.27 24.31
C THR A 253 -4.07 1.64 24.14
N HIS A 254 -3.34 2.02 23.09
CA HIS A 254 -2.00 1.51 22.82
C HIS A 254 -1.07 2.63 22.35
N VAL A 255 0.19 2.54 22.74
CA VAL A 255 1.28 3.37 22.19
C VAL A 255 2.42 2.43 21.85
N VAL A 256 2.71 2.29 20.57
CA VAL A 256 3.86 1.50 20.10
C VAL A 256 4.94 2.41 19.54
N GLY A 257 6.20 2.06 19.73
CA GLY A 257 7.35 2.86 19.35
C GLY A 257 8.61 2.01 19.24
N PRO A 258 9.81 2.61 19.25
CA PRO A 258 11.06 1.85 19.23
C PRO A 258 11.19 0.98 20.49
N ASP A 259 11.93 -0.13 20.37
CA ASP A 259 12.15 -1.08 21.48
C ASP A 259 12.74 -0.43 22.74
N GLU A 260 13.63 0.53 22.54
CA GLU A 260 14.20 1.33 23.61
C GLU A 260 13.91 2.81 23.37
N VAL A 261 13.10 3.39 24.25
CA VAL A 261 12.85 4.83 24.28
C VAL A 261 13.92 5.46 25.17
N PRO A 262 14.82 6.30 24.63
CA PRO A 262 15.82 6.96 25.45
C PRO A 262 15.13 7.90 26.45
N THR A 263 15.74 8.08 27.61
CA THR A 263 15.32 9.16 28.52
C THR A 263 15.47 10.49 27.78
N PRO A 264 14.41 11.32 27.69
CA PRO A 264 14.43 12.52 26.87
C PRO A 264 15.58 13.45 27.29
N SER A 265 16.54 13.61 26.38
CA SER A 265 17.63 14.59 26.44
C SER A 265 17.58 15.48 25.19
N ASP A 266 18.26 16.62 25.15
CA ASP A 266 18.03 17.58 24.05
C ASP A 266 18.25 16.98 22.64
N ARG A 267 17.29 17.26 21.74
CA ARG A 267 17.31 16.96 20.30
C ARG A 267 17.26 15.47 19.91
N GLN A 268 16.81 14.58 20.79
CA GLN A 268 16.48 13.22 20.37
C GLN A 268 15.15 13.21 19.63
N LYS A 269 14.95 12.21 18.77
CA LYS A 269 13.74 12.04 17.97
C LYS A 269 13.31 10.58 17.99
N ILE A 270 12.02 10.35 18.22
CA ILE A 270 11.38 9.03 18.12
C ILE A 270 10.09 9.12 17.32
N THR A 271 9.66 8.00 16.77
CA THR A 271 8.34 7.87 16.12
C THR A 271 7.51 6.90 16.92
N VAL A 272 6.24 7.24 17.15
CA VAL A 272 5.30 6.38 17.87
C VAL A 272 4.00 6.27 17.07
N THR A 273 3.35 5.12 17.15
CA THR A 273 1.99 4.92 16.66
C THR A 273 1.06 4.80 17.87
N VAL A 274 0.08 5.68 17.93
CA VAL A 274 -0.86 5.78 19.04
C VAL A 274 -2.22 5.32 18.58
N THR A 275 -2.78 4.32 19.27
CA THR A 275 -4.17 3.89 19.08
C THR A 275 -5.04 4.60 20.11
N VAL A 276 -6.06 5.31 19.63
CA VAL A 276 -7.05 5.99 20.47
C VAL A 276 -8.44 5.48 20.16
N THR A 277 -9.27 5.40 21.19
CA THR A 277 -10.71 5.20 21.07
C THR A 277 -11.39 6.52 21.42
N CYS A 278 -12.21 7.00 20.49
CA CYS A 278 -12.94 8.25 20.54
C CYS A 278 -14.44 7.98 20.65
N GLN A 279 -15.14 8.77 21.46
CA GLN A 279 -16.59 8.82 21.48
C GLN A 279 -17.05 9.96 20.55
N PRO A 280 -17.69 9.68 19.40
CA PRO A 280 -18.02 10.69 18.41
C PRO A 280 -19.01 11.73 18.92
N THR A 281 -18.80 12.98 18.53
CA THR A 281 -19.80 14.05 18.73
C THR A 281 -21.06 13.75 17.94
N GLY A 282 -22.22 13.78 18.60
CA GLY A 282 -23.54 13.53 17.99
C GLY A 282 -23.97 12.06 17.96
N ASP A 283 -23.12 11.11 18.35
CA ASP A 283 -23.49 9.72 18.60
C ASP A 283 -22.65 9.13 19.73
N GLU A 284 -23.07 9.45 20.95
CA GLU A 284 -22.40 9.06 22.17
C GLU A 284 -22.51 7.56 22.50
N SER A 285 -23.38 6.82 21.79
CA SER A 285 -23.57 5.38 21.99
C SER A 285 -22.51 4.53 21.30
N THR A 286 -21.77 5.13 20.37
CA THR A 286 -20.76 4.46 19.56
C THR A 286 -19.35 4.89 19.98
N THR A 287 -18.37 4.02 19.75
CA THR A 287 -16.95 4.38 19.84
C THR A 287 -16.26 4.12 18.51
N ARG A 288 -15.26 4.95 18.18
CA ARG A 288 -14.43 4.82 16.99
C ARG A 288 -12.97 4.72 17.38
N THR A 289 -12.28 3.70 16.88
CA THR A 289 -10.84 3.54 17.07
C THR A 289 -10.09 4.14 15.89
N SER A 290 -8.99 4.83 16.17
CA SER A 290 -8.12 5.44 15.16
C SER A 290 -6.66 5.31 15.60
N GLN A 291 -5.77 5.23 14.61
CA GLN A 291 -4.33 5.21 14.84
C GLN A 291 -3.68 6.47 14.27
N TYR A 292 -2.73 7.02 15.01
CA TYR A 292 -1.98 8.21 14.63
C TYR A 292 -0.49 7.93 14.76
N GLY A 293 0.26 8.18 13.69
CA GLY A 293 1.72 8.26 13.77
C GLY A 293 2.14 9.64 14.26
N LEU A 294 3.04 9.69 15.24
CA LEU A 294 3.58 10.94 15.78
C LEU A 294 5.10 10.88 15.74
N THR A 295 5.71 11.97 15.29
CA THR A 295 7.13 12.23 15.56
C THR A 295 7.24 13.05 16.83
N LEU A 296 7.98 12.54 17.81
CA LEU A 296 8.33 13.26 19.03
C LEU A 296 9.78 13.73 18.97
N VAL A 297 10.06 14.92 19.49
CA VAL A 297 11.40 15.43 19.73
C VAL A 297 11.55 15.81 21.19
N SER A 298 12.72 15.60 21.76
CA SER A 298 12.99 15.92 23.16
C SER A 298 13.67 17.26 23.32
N ARG A 299 13.24 18.01 24.33
CA ARG A 299 13.77 19.33 24.69
C ARG A 299 13.65 19.54 26.19
N ALA A 300 14.73 19.96 26.84
CA ALA A 300 14.77 20.25 28.27
C ALA A 300 14.14 19.13 29.14
N GLY A 301 14.47 17.87 28.83
CA GLY A 301 14.01 16.72 29.62
C GLY A 301 12.57 16.26 29.35
N ARG A 302 11.85 16.85 28.38
CA ARG A 302 10.49 16.43 27.99
C ARG A 302 10.41 16.05 26.52
N TRP A 303 9.45 15.20 26.18
CA TRP A 303 9.05 14.97 24.79
C TRP A 303 8.03 16.04 24.36
N GLU A 304 8.10 16.41 23.08
CA GLU A 304 7.18 17.32 22.41
C GLU A 304 6.83 16.73 21.04
N VAL A 305 5.59 16.92 20.60
CA VAL A 305 5.14 16.49 19.27
C VAL A 305 5.70 17.47 18.24
N ALA A 306 6.48 16.95 17.29
CA ALA A 306 7.05 17.73 16.20
C ALA A 306 6.31 17.52 14.87
N ALA A 307 5.70 16.35 14.67
CA ALA A 307 4.87 16.06 13.51
C ALA A 307 3.77 15.05 13.84
N LEU A 308 2.62 15.23 13.20
CA LEU A 308 1.58 14.23 13.03
C LEU A 308 1.79 13.63 11.63
N ASP A 309 1.86 12.31 11.52
CA ASP A 309 2.08 11.66 10.23
C ASP A 309 1.00 12.09 9.23
N GLN A 310 1.46 12.77 8.18
CA GLN A 310 0.73 12.90 6.94
C GLN A 310 1.24 11.78 6.01
N PRO A 311 0.37 11.18 5.15
CA PRO A 311 0.67 9.98 4.36
C PRO A 311 1.85 10.08 3.36
N SER A 312 2.64 11.15 3.38
CA SER A 312 3.82 11.36 2.54
C SER A 312 5.14 10.82 3.12
N ARG A 313 5.13 10.03 4.20
CA ARG A 313 6.32 9.29 4.66
C ARG A 313 6.01 7.89 5.19
N LEU A 314 5.45 7.03 4.33
CA LEU A 314 5.88 5.63 4.37
C LEU A 314 7.30 5.61 3.78
N LEU A 315 8.26 5.12 4.55
CA LEU A 315 9.71 5.19 4.33
C LEU A 315 10.10 4.92 2.85
N PRO A 316 11.15 5.60 2.32
CA PRO A 316 11.68 5.25 1.02
C PRO A 316 12.15 3.78 1.03
N LEU A 317 11.79 3.05 -0.02
CA LEU A 317 12.37 1.74 -0.33
C LEU A 317 13.89 1.87 -0.22
N ALA A 318 14.51 1.04 0.62
CA ALA A 318 15.97 1.00 0.74
C ALA A 318 16.58 0.86 -0.66
N GLY A 319 17.31 1.89 -1.10
CA GLY A 319 17.98 1.90 -2.40
C GLY A 319 17.67 3.08 -3.34
N THR A 320 16.93 4.11 -2.93
CA THR A 320 16.90 5.35 -3.72
C THR A 320 18.14 6.20 -3.42
N PRO A 321 19.08 6.38 -4.36
CA PRO A 321 20.12 7.38 -4.19
C PRO A 321 19.44 8.74 -4.13
N VAL A 322 19.59 9.42 -2.99
CA VAL A 322 19.32 10.86 -2.90
C VAL A 322 20.17 11.55 -3.95
N SER A 323 19.53 12.07 -4.99
CA SER A 323 20.17 12.96 -5.95
C SER A 323 20.68 14.16 -5.17
N SER A 324 22.00 14.27 -5.05
CA SER A 324 22.62 15.47 -4.49
C SER A 324 22.34 16.60 -5.48
N SER A 325 21.58 17.61 -5.03
CA SER A 325 21.44 18.86 -5.77
C SER A 325 22.83 19.41 -6.06
N PRO A 326 23.14 19.80 -7.31
CA PRO A 326 24.43 20.39 -7.62
C PRO A 326 24.57 21.73 -6.88
N SER A 327 25.61 21.85 -6.08
CA SER A 327 26.03 23.09 -5.45
C SER A 327 26.40 24.11 -6.53
N THR A 328 25.63 25.18 -6.67
CA THR A 328 26.03 26.33 -7.50
C THR A 328 27.21 27.05 -6.82
N PRO A 329 28.39 27.18 -7.45
CA PRO A 329 29.47 27.98 -6.89
C PRO A 329 29.08 29.46 -6.91
N GLY A 330 29.20 30.13 -5.75
CA GLY A 330 29.01 31.59 -5.66
C GLY A 330 30.12 32.34 -6.42
N PRO A 331 29.81 33.52 -7.00
CA PRO A 331 30.79 34.27 -7.77
C PRO A 331 31.95 34.77 -6.88
N SER A 332 33.18 34.43 -7.25
CA SER A 332 34.40 34.99 -6.67
C SER A 332 34.44 36.50 -6.91
N ARG A 333 34.56 37.28 -5.83
CA ARG A 333 34.98 38.69 -5.91
C ARG A 333 36.42 38.74 -6.39
N SER A 334 36.63 39.23 -7.60
CA SER A 334 37.96 39.66 -8.06
C SER A 334 38.22 41.07 -7.52
N ALA A 335 39.34 41.22 -6.83
CA ALA A 335 39.87 42.51 -6.41
C ALA A 335 40.57 43.20 -7.59
N SER A 336 40.27 44.48 -7.78
CA SER A 336 41.17 45.52 -8.27
C SER A 336 40.61 46.87 -7.85
#